data_AF-A0A7I8MUW6-F1
#
_entry.id   AF-A0A7I8MUW6-F1
#
_cell.length_a   1.000
_cell.length_b   1.000
_cell.length_c   1.000
_cell.angle_alpha   90.00
_cell.angle_beta   90.00
_cell.angle_gamma   90.00
#
_symmetry.space_group_name_H-M   'P 1'
#
loop_
_entity.id
_entity.type
_entity.pdbx_description
1 polymer ?
#
loop_
_entity_poly.entity_id
_entity_poly.type
_entity_poly.pdbx_seq_one_letter_code
_entity_poly.pdbx_strand_id
1 'polypeptide(L)'
;MPVGRLPIRCPVHDTLFCGMEQLSTHHRESHSAMNLTPPTIKTILRDGLKKGLDGYLWLLKILVPISFITMLLVILEVLKQYHVIGKIVRPLGSLLSLMGVDRRMGLLWLTAVLFGLAYGSAVIVEEAREGDFSGNELERLHASIGINHAVIEDPVLFIPFGVHPFWLWVPRLAAAKVAVQFVKCWQRRHSKKRSEPAAR
;
A
#
# COMPACT_ATOMS: atom_id res chain seq x y z
N MET A 1 -12.49 27.71 -46.29
CA MET A 1 -12.99 27.63 -44.90
C MET A 1 -12.55 26.31 -44.30
N PRO A 2 -11.68 26.29 -43.28
CA PRO A 2 -11.53 25.12 -42.42
C PRO A 2 -12.00 25.40 -40.99
N VAL A 3 -12.49 24.32 -40.40
CA VAL A 3 -13.30 24.25 -39.18
C VAL A 3 -12.39 24.29 -37.95
N GLY A 4 -12.67 25.18 -37.02
CA GLY A 4 -12.03 25.21 -35.70
C GLY A 4 -12.35 23.96 -34.89
N ARG A 5 -11.37 23.46 -34.13
CA ARG A 5 -11.59 22.41 -33.13
C ARG A 5 -10.97 22.86 -31.81
N LEU A 6 -11.83 23.17 -30.85
CA LEU A 6 -11.49 23.50 -29.47
C LEU A 6 -10.77 22.32 -28.78
N PRO A 7 -9.86 22.57 -27.82
CA PRO A 7 -9.40 21.52 -26.91
C PRO A 7 -10.53 21.13 -25.94
N ILE A 8 -10.90 19.86 -26.01
CA ILE A 8 -11.87 19.19 -25.14
C ILE A 8 -11.31 19.17 -23.71
N ARG A 9 -12.07 19.72 -22.76
CA ARG A 9 -11.87 19.50 -21.31
C ARG A 9 -12.01 18.00 -21.03
N CYS A 10 -10.95 17.33 -20.62
CA CYS A 10 -11.05 15.98 -20.09
C CYS A 10 -11.28 16.04 -18.57
N PRO A 11 -12.34 15.39 -18.04
CA PRO A 11 -12.57 15.26 -16.61
C PRO A 11 -11.58 14.25 -15.99
N VAL A 12 -11.27 14.45 -14.71
CA VAL A 12 -10.16 13.84 -13.95
C VAL A 12 -10.30 12.31 -13.73
N HIS A 13 -11.41 11.69 -14.15
CA HIS A 13 -11.75 10.32 -13.75
C HIS A 13 -11.35 9.21 -14.76
N ASP A 14 -10.85 9.57 -15.95
CA ASP A 14 -10.51 8.61 -17.03
C ASP A 14 -9.05 8.73 -17.53
N THR A 15 -8.10 8.89 -16.60
CA THR A 15 -6.67 9.05 -16.91
C THR A 15 -6.02 7.82 -17.54
N LEU A 16 -6.56 6.62 -17.31
CA LEU A 16 -5.99 5.36 -17.80
C LEU A 16 -6.36 5.06 -19.27
N PHE A 17 -7.58 5.41 -19.69
CA PHE A 17 -8.02 5.25 -21.08
C PHE A 17 -7.50 6.37 -21.98
N CYS A 18 -7.44 7.60 -21.48
CA CYS A 18 -6.84 8.74 -22.18
C CYS A 18 -5.34 8.50 -22.47
N GLY A 19 -4.62 7.83 -21.56
CA GLY A 19 -3.20 7.50 -21.73
C GLY A 19 -2.91 6.55 -22.89
N MET A 20 -3.78 5.56 -23.15
CA MET A 20 -3.60 4.65 -24.30
C MET A 20 -3.91 5.32 -25.64
N GLU A 21 -4.90 6.22 -25.69
CA GLU A 21 -5.22 6.98 -26.89
C GLU A 21 -4.14 8.02 -27.23
N GLN A 22 -3.51 8.62 -26.20
CA GLN A 22 -2.36 9.50 -26.39
C GLN A 22 -1.12 8.77 -26.93
N LEU A 23 -0.88 7.52 -26.53
CA LEU A 23 0.24 6.72 -27.05
C LEU A 23 0.09 6.38 -28.54
N SER A 24 -1.15 6.18 -29.00
CA SER A 24 -1.49 5.97 -30.42
C SER A 24 -1.30 7.24 -31.26
N THR A 25 -1.68 8.41 -30.75
CA THR A 25 -1.46 9.69 -31.45
C THR A 25 0.01 10.08 -31.52
N HIS A 26 0.82 9.72 -30.52
CA HIS A 26 2.25 10.04 -30.48
C HIS A 26 3.07 9.24 -31.52
N HIS A 27 2.60 8.06 -31.94
CA HIS A 27 3.22 7.28 -33.02
C HIS A 27 2.84 7.82 -34.41
N ARG A 28 1.71 8.52 -34.57
CA ARG A 28 1.25 9.08 -35.84
C ARG A 28 1.87 10.46 -36.15
N GLU A 29 2.18 11.27 -35.14
CA GLU A 29 2.85 12.57 -35.35
C GLU A 29 4.33 12.45 -35.75
N SER A 30 5.02 11.36 -35.39
CA SER A 30 6.40 11.12 -35.84
C SER A 30 6.54 11.05 -37.37
N HIS A 31 5.47 10.74 -38.11
CA HIS A 31 5.50 10.61 -39.56
C HIS A 31 5.18 11.91 -40.33
N SER A 32 4.66 12.96 -39.68
CA SER A 32 4.19 14.17 -40.39
C SER A 32 5.01 15.45 -40.12
N ALA A 33 6.00 15.42 -39.22
CA ALA A 33 6.82 16.59 -38.90
C ALA A 33 8.21 16.62 -39.59
N MET A 34 8.43 15.84 -40.65
CA MET A 34 9.67 15.92 -41.44
C MET A 34 9.60 17.04 -42.48
N ASN A 35 9.31 18.27 -42.03
CA ASN A 35 9.60 19.48 -42.81
C ASN A 35 11.10 19.78 -42.67
N LEU A 36 11.84 19.64 -43.77
CA LEU A 36 13.26 19.95 -43.91
C LEU A 36 13.53 21.45 -43.71
N THR A 37 13.61 21.89 -42.45
CA THR A 37 14.55 22.96 -42.08
C THR A 37 15.68 22.27 -41.32
N PRO A 38 16.96 22.40 -41.71
CA PRO A 38 18.04 21.74 -40.99
C PRO A 38 17.98 22.20 -39.53
N PRO A 39 17.65 21.30 -38.58
CA PRO A 39 17.62 21.69 -37.19
C PRO A 39 19.05 22.07 -36.80
N THR A 40 19.23 23.31 -36.38
CA THR A 40 20.54 23.77 -35.88
C THR A 40 20.93 22.85 -34.72
N ILE A 41 22.18 22.38 -34.65
CA ILE A 41 22.66 21.48 -33.57
C ILE A 41 22.25 21.98 -32.17
N LYS A 42 22.17 23.30 -31.99
CA LYS A 42 21.69 23.96 -30.77
C LYS A 42 20.24 23.65 -30.39
N THR A 43 19.32 23.41 -31.33
CA THR A 43 17.91 23.07 -31.03
C THR A 43 17.79 21.62 -30.61
N ILE A 44 18.43 20.69 -31.34
CA ILE A 44 18.46 19.27 -30.96
C ILE A 44 19.08 19.09 -29.56
N LEU A 45 20.21 19.76 -29.30
CA LEU A 45 20.89 19.70 -28.01
C LEU A 45 20.01 20.24 -26.88
N ARG A 46 19.33 21.37 -27.11
CA ARG A 46 18.45 21.99 -26.11
C ARG A 46 17.20 21.18 -25.86
N ASP A 47 16.60 20.62 -26.90
CA ASP A 47 15.36 19.84 -26.79
C ASP A 47 15.63 18.47 -26.17
N GLY A 48 16.76 17.84 -26.49
CA GLY A 48 17.24 16.63 -25.81
C GLY A 48 17.55 16.88 -24.34
N LEU A 49 18.21 18.00 -24.02
CA LEU A 49 18.53 18.37 -22.64
C LEU A 49 17.28 18.65 -21.80
N LYS A 50 16.30 19.38 -22.36
CA LYS A 50 15.03 19.66 -21.66
C LYS A 50 14.23 18.40 -21.42
N LYS A 51 14.04 17.55 -22.45
CA LYS A 51 13.34 16.27 -22.30
C LYS A 51 14.04 15.32 -21.34
N GLY A 52 15.37 15.29 -21.36
CA GLY A 52 16.16 14.51 -20.41
C GLY A 52 16.02 15.01 -18.97
N LEU A 53 16.03 16.34 -18.77
CA LEU A 53 15.85 16.95 -17.45
C LEU A 53 14.42 16.71 -16.91
N ASP A 54 13.39 16.87 -17.76
CA ASP A 54 12.00 16.59 -17.40
C ASP A 54 11.80 15.11 -17.05
N GLY A 55 12.40 14.20 -17.82
CA GLY A 55 12.40 12.76 -17.54
C GLY A 55 13.11 12.43 -16.22
N TYR A 56 14.25 13.05 -15.95
CA TYR A 56 14.97 12.89 -14.70
C TYR A 56 14.17 13.40 -13.50
N LEU A 57 13.54 14.57 -13.61
CA LEU A 57 12.67 15.13 -12.57
C LEU A 57 11.47 14.24 -12.30
N TRP A 58 10.86 13.66 -13.34
CA TRP A 58 9.76 12.71 -13.21
C TRP A 58 10.20 11.42 -12.50
N LEU A 59 11.37 10.90 -12.86
CA LEU A 59 11.93 9.70 -12.23
C LEU A 59 12.26 9.92 -10.75
N LEU A 60 12.86 11.07 -10.43
CA LEU A 60 13.21 11.44 -9.06
C LEU A 60 11.96 11.60 -8.18
N LYS A 61 10.87 12.15 -8.75
CA LYS A 61 9.58 12.29 -8.08
C LYS A 61 8.94 10.96 -7.65
N ILE A 62 9.25 9.86 -8.35
CA ILE A 62 8.80 8.50 -7.99
C ILE A 62 9.83 7.77 -7.12
N LEU A 63 11.12 7.97 -7.38
CA LEU A 63 12.20 7.29 -6.66
C LEU A 63 12.32 7.74 -5.20
N VAL A 64 12.13 9.04 -4.94
CA VAL A 64 12.20 9.62 -3.58
C VAL A 64 11.21 8.96 -2.60
N PRO A 65 9.90 8.84 -2.90
CA PRO A 65 8.97 8.18 -1.97
C PRO A 65 9.30 6.70 -1.77
N ILE A 66 9.71 5.98 -2.82
CA ILE A 66 10.11 4.57 -2.71
C ILE A 66 11.34 4.41 -1.81
N SER A 67 12.38 5.24 -2.03
CA SER A 67 13.59 5.22 -1.21
C SER A 67 13.33 5.64 0.24
N PHE A 68 12.38 6.53 0.49
CA PHE A 68 11.98 6.92 1.83
C PHE A 68 11.28 5.76 2.56
N ILE A 69 10.38 5.05 1.87
CA ILE A 69 9.69 3.87 2.41
C ILE A 69 10.72 2.81 2.78
N THR A 70 11.65 2.47 1.88
CA THR A 70 12.67 1.43 2.15
C THR A 70 13.60 1.81 3.29
N MET A 71 13.98 3.08 3.43
CA MET A 71 14.81 3.54 4.55
C MET A 71 14.07 3.44 5.90
N LEU A 72 12.76 3.73 5.91
CA LEU A 72 11.89 3.51 7.07
C LEU A 72 11.80 2.02 7.44
N LEU A 73 11.82 1.09 6.46
CA LEU A 73 11.86 -0.36 6.70
C LEU A 73 13.08 -0.74 7.55
N VAL A 74 14.26 -0.27 7.15
CA VAL A 74 15.53 -0.58 7.82
C VAL A 74 15.58 -0.04 9.24
N ILE A 75 15.12 1.21 9.46
CA ILE A 75 15.11 1.83 10.80
C ILE A 75 14.26 1.01 11.77
N LEU A 76 13.11 0.52 11.33
CA LEU A 76 12.19 -0.21 12.18
C LEU A 76 12.67 -1.64 12.47
N GLU A 77 13.44 -2.26 11.57
CA GLU A 77 14.16 -3.52 11.82
C GLU A 77 15.25 -3.35 12.90
N VAL A 78 15.99 -2.24 12.85
CA VAL A 78 16.93 -1.85 13.92
C VAL A 78 16.18 -1.59 15.24
N LEU A 79 15.02 -0.93 15.19
CA LEU A 79 14.17 -0.69 16.36
C LEU A 79 13.60 -1.99 16.96
N LYS A 80 13.31 -3.01 16.12
CA LYS A 80 12.93 -4.36 16.57
C LYS A 80 14.02 -4.97 17.45
N GLN A 81 15.28 -4.78 17.04
CA GLN A 81 16.46 -5.36 17.70
C GLN A 81 16.77 -4.70 19.05
N TYR A 82 16.41 -3.43 19.25
CA TYR A 82 16.75 -2.64 20.44
C TYR A 82 15.78 -2.76 21.64
N HIS A 83 14.78 -3.66 21.63
CA HIS A 83 13.89 -3.93 22.78
C HIS A 83 13.09 -2.72 23.35
N VAL A 84 13.06 -1.58 22.66
CA VAL A 84 12.23 -0.39 22.99
C VAL A 84 10.72 -0.64 22.74
N ILE A 85 10.40 -1.83 22.23
CA ILE A 85 9.05 -2.38 21.93
C ILE A 85 8.06 -2.15 23.08
N GLY A 86 8.48 -2.28 24.34
CA GLY A 86 7.57 -2.20 25.49
C GLY A 86 6.79 -0.87 25.62
N LYS A 87 7.33 0.24 25.11
CA LYS A 87 6.67 1.57 25.17
C LYS A 87 5.74 1.82 23.98
N ILE A 88 6.09 1.34 22.80
CA ILE A 88 5.28 1.44 21.57
C ILE A 88 4.10 0.47 21.58
N VAL A 89 4.25 -0.69 22.23
CA VAL A 89 3.17 -1.69 22.36
C VAL A 89 2.05 -1.25 23.29
N ARG A 90 2.22 -0.23 24.15
CA ARG A 90 1.13 0.24 25.03
C ARG A 90 -0.09 0.78 24.26
N PRO A 91 0.03 1.76 23.35
CA PRO A 91 -1.09 2.23 22.53
C PRO A 91 -1.57 1.16 21.55
N LEU A 92 -0.65 0.43 20.92
CA LEU A 92 -0.99 -0.65 19.99
C LEU A 92 -1.76 -1.77 20.68
N GLY A 93 -1.38 -2.15 21.90
CA GLY A 93 -2.06 -3.16 22.69
C GLY A 93 -3.48 -2.76 23.06
N SER A 94 -3.79 -1.47 23.14
CA SER A 94 -5.17 -0.99 23.27
C SER A 94 -5.96 -1.21 21.97
N LEU A 95 -5.35 -0.87 20.82
CA LEU A 95 -5.95 -1.08 19.49
C LEU A 95 -6.18 -2.56 19.17
N LEU A 96 -5.19 -3.41 19.46
CA LEU A 96 -5.25 -4.87 19.32
C LEU A 96 -6.32 -5.49 20.22
N SER A 97 -6.39 -5.03 21.48
CA SER A 97 -7.42 -5.48 22.42
C SER A 97 -8.82 -5.08 21.96
N LEU A 98 -8.99 -3.87 21.39
CA LEU A 98 -10.26 -3.42 20.81
C LEU A 98 -10.70 -4.29 19.62
N MET A 99 -9.75 -4.76 18.82
CA MET A 99 -9.99 -5.69 17.72
C MET A 99 -10.17 -7.14 18.19
N GLY A 100 -9.69 -7.48 19.39
CA GLY A 100 -9.83 -8.80 20.00
C GLY A 100 -8.69 -9.77 19.66
N VAL A 101 -7.53 -9.25 19.27
CA VAL A 101 -6.25 -9.96 19.07
C VAL A 101 -5.41 -9.85 20.34
N ASP A 102 -4.62 -10.88 20.66
CA ASP A 102 -3.78 -10.90 21.85
C ASP A 102 -2.67 -9.82 21.79
N ARG A 103 -2.34 -9.21 22.94
CA ARG A 103 -1.31 -8.17 23.02
C ARG A 103 0.09 -8.68 22.70
N ARG A 104 0.37 -9.97 22.94
CA ARG A 104 1.67 -10.61 22.66
C ARG A 104 2.00 -10.59 21.17
N MET A 105 0.98 -10.69 20.31
CA MET A 105 1.13 -10.64 18.85
C MET A 105 1.24 -9.22 18.29
N GLY A 106 1.26 -8.20 19.16
CA GLY A 106 1.20 -6.81 18.72
C GLY A 106 2.40 -6.35 17.91
N LEU A 107 3.57 -6.92 18.16
CA LEU A 107 4.76 -6.64 17.35
C LEU A 107 4.61 -7.20 15.94
N LEU A 108 4.14 -8.44 15.80
CA LEU A 108 3.89 -9.10 14.52
C LEU A 108 2.81 -8.37 13.69
N TRP A 109 1.78 -7.87 14.37
CA TRP A 109 0.75 -7.04 13.73
C TRP A 109 1.33 -5.72 13.21
N LEU A 110 2.10 -5.04 14.05
CA LEU A 110 2.68 -3.73 13.72
C LEU A 110 3.62 -3.83 12.52
N THR A 111 4.52 -4.82 12.52
CA THR A 111 5.46 -5.02 11.41
C THR A 111 4.72 -5.28 10.11
N ALA A 112 3.68 -6.12 10.11
CA ALA A 112 2.93 -6.41 8.91
C ALA A 112 2.06 -5.24 8.39
N VAL A 113 1.54 -4.39 9.28
CA VAL A 113 0.74 -3.21 8.90
C VAL A 113 1.59 -2.05 8.42
N LEU A 114 2.82 -1.92 8.92
CA LEU A 114 3.75 -0.86 8.50
C LEU A 114 4.53 -1.23 7.24
N PHE A 115 4.91 -2.49 7.09
CA PHE A 115 5.81 -2.96 6.03
C PHE A 115 5.11 -3.76 4.94
N GLY A 116 3.82 -4.03 5.12
CA GLY A 116 3.01 -4.83 4.23
C GLY A 116 3.07 -6.34 4.49
N LEU A 117 2.20 -7.05 3.78
CA LEU A 117 1.97 -8.49 3.96
C LEU A 117 3.21 -9.33 3.63
N ALA A 118 4.00 -8.95 2.62
CA ALA A 118 5.13 -9.75 2.17
C ALA A 118 6.19 -9.87 3.28
N TYR A 119 6.66 -8.74 3.81
CA TYR A 119 7.62 -8.73 4.92
C TYR A 119 6.98 -9.20 6.23
N GLY A 120 5.75 -8.76 6.52
CA GLY A 120 5.01 -9.18 7.71
C GLY A 120 4.84 -10.69 7.83
N SER A 121 4.46 -11.36 6.74
CA SER A 121 4.27 -12.82 6.74
C SER A 121 5.56 -13.59 6.97
N ALA A 122 6.69 -13.15 6.42
CA ALA A 122 8.00 -13.75 6.68
C ALA A 122 8.34 -13.70 8.19
N VAL A 123 8.18 -12.53 8.82
CA VAL A 123 8.44 -12.36 10.26
C VAL A 123 7.44 -13.15 11.12
N ILE A 124 6.17 -13.21 10.71
CA ILE A 124 5.14 -13.98 11.43
C ILE A 124 5.46 -15.47 11.41
N VAL A 125 5.91 -16.01 10.27
CA VAL A 125 6.26 -17.43 10.16
C VAL A 125 7.48 -17.77 11.02
N GLU A 126 8.49 -16.89 11.06
CA GLU A 126 9.67 -17.09 11.90
C GLU A 126 9.29 -17.11 13.39
N GLU A 127 8.56 -16.10 13.83
CA GLU A 127 8.14 -15.99 15.23
C GLU A 127 7.11 -17.06 15.62
N ALA A 128 6.26 -17.53 14.68
CA ALA A 128 5.31 -18.61 14.94
C ALA A 128 5.98 -20.00 15.07
N ARG A 129 7.23 -20.14 14.62
CA ARG A 129 8.02 -21.37 14.82
C ARG A 129 8.73 -21.38 16.18
N GLU A 130 9.17 -20.21 16.63
CA GLU A 130 9.86 -20.05 17.92
C GLU A 130 8.88 -19.87 19.09
N GLY A 131 7.73 -19.25 18.84
CA GLY A 131 6.72 -18.92 19.85
C GLY A 131 5.61 -19.96 19.99
N ASP A 132 5.10 -20.11 21.21
CA ASP A 132 3.93 -20.94 21.50
C ASP A 132 2.63 -20.13 21.28
N PHE A 133 2.21 -20.04 20.01
CA PHE A 133 0.98 -19.38 19.62
C PHE A 133 -0.07 -20.39 19.15
N SER A 134 -1.31 -20.26 19.63
CA SER A 134 -2.37 -21.14 19.14
C SER A 134 -2.75 -20.77 17.70
N GLY A 135 -3.04 -21.77 16.85
CA GLY A 135 -3.44 -21.53 15.46
C GLY A 135 -4.67 -20.62 15.32
N ASN A 136 -5.58 -20.67 16.30
CA ASN A 136 -6.77 -19.80 16.33
C ASN A 136 -6.40 -18.32 16.54
N GLU A 137 -5.35 -18.03 17.32
CA GLU A 137 -4.89 -16.66 17.54
C GLU A 137 -4.14 -16.13 16.33
N LEU A 138 -3.32 -16.98 15.69
CA LEU A 138 -2.60 -16.64 14.47
C LEU A 138 -3.55 -16.36 13.29
N GLU A 139 -4.66 -17.09 13.19
CA GLU A 139 -5.70 -16.85 12.19
C GLU A 139 -6.39 -15.49 12.41
N ARG A 140 -6.71 -15.13 13.66
CA ARG A 140 -7.28 -13.81 13.99
C ARG A 140 -6.31 -12.69 13.69
N LEU A 141 -5.03 -12.91 13.98
CA LEU A 141 -3.94 -12.00 13.65
C LEU A 141 -3.88 -11.78 12.13
N HIS A 142 -3.78 -12.84 11.33
CA HIS A 142 -3.74 -12.74 9.87
C HIS A 142 -4.96 -12.04 9.27
N ALA A 143 -6.17 -12.36 9.73
CA ALA A 143 -7.39 -11.70 9.27
C ALA A 143 -7.36 -10.18 9.56
N SER A 144 -6.85 -9.79 10.74
CA SER A 144 -6.73 -8.38 11.12
C SER A 144 -5.67 -7.62 10.33
N ILE A 145 -4.56 -8.28 10.00
CA ILE A 145 -3.47 -7.73 9.19
C ILE A 145 -3.96 -7.57 7.75
N GLY A 146 -4.62 -8.58 7.18
CA GLY A 146 -5.13 -8.55 5.81
C GLY A 146 -6.05 -7.36 5.52
N ILE A 147 -6.75 -6.81 6.52
CA ILE A 147 -7.59 -5.61 6.32
C ILE A 147 -6.80 -4.31 6.51
N ASN A 148 -5.77 -4.33 7.35
CA ASN A 148 -4.99 -3.14 7.71
C ASN A 148 -3.65 -2.99 6.99
N HIS A 149 -3.26 -3.93 6.13
CA HIS A 149 -1.89 -4.08 5.59
C HIS A 149 -1.32 -2.92 4.76
N ALA A 150 -2.05 -1.83 4.58
CA ALA A 150 -1.62 -0.64 3.87
C ALA A 150 -2.13 0.63 4.58
N VAL A 151 -2.24 0.61 5.91
CA VAL A 151 -2.84 1.72 6.68
C VAL A 151 -2.09 3.04 6.48
N ILE A 152 -0.80 3.01 6.15
CA ILE A 152 0.02 4.20 5.84
C ILE A 152 0.08 4.47 4.35
N GLU A 153 0.30 3.43 3.53
CA GLU A 153 0.45 3.57 2.08
C GLU A 153 -0.80 4.16 1.43
N ASP A 154 -1.99 3.63 1.75
CA ASP A 154 -3.22 4.06 1.09
C ASP A 154 -3.50 5.56 1.33
N PRO A 155 -3.55 6.10 2.56
CA PRO A 155 -3.77 7.53 2.75
C PRO A 155 -2.70 8.41 2.11
N VAL A 156 -1.43 7.99 2.10
CA VAL A 156 -0.35 8.75 1.46
C VAL A 156 -0.59 8.87 -0.05
N LEU A 157 -1.08 7.81 -0.69
CA LEU A 157 -1.49 7.83 -2.10
C LEU A 157 -2.74 8.68 -2.34
N PHE A 158 -3.65 8.80 -1.36
CA PHE A 158 -4.90 9.56 -1.49
C PHE A 158 -4.81 11.05 -1.13
N ILE A 159 -3.76 11.50 -0.43
CA ILE A 159 -3.53 12.92 -0.11
C ILE A 159 -3.54 13.82 -1.37
N PRO A 160 -2.87 13.48 -2.49
CA PRO A 160 -2.95 14.25 -3.73
C PRO A 160 -4.37 14.40 -4.30
N PHE A 161 -5.27 13.48 -3.97
CA PHE A 161 -6.68 13.50 -4.39
C PHE A 161 -7.58 14.30 -3.44
N GLY A 162 -7.01 14.91 -2.39
CA GLY A 162 -7.75 15.75 -1.43
C GLY A 162 -8.63 14.97 -0.46
N VAL A 163 -8.49 13.64 -0.40
CA VAL A 163 -9.25 12.81 0.55
C VAL A 163 -8.56 12.82 1.90
N HIS A 164 -9.29 13.23 2.94
CA HIS A 164 -8.73 13.29 4.28
C HIS A 164 -8.48 11.88 4.86
N PRO A 165 -7.28 11.58 5.40
CA PRO A 165 -6.90 10.25 5.91
C PRO A 165 -7.88 9.65 6.92
N PHE A 166 -8.53 10.49 7.71
CA PHE A 166 -9.51 10.08 8.71
C PHE A 166 -10.66 9.24 8.13
N TRP A 167 -11.16 9.61 6.93
CA TRP A 167 -12.25 8.88 6.30
C TRP A 167 -11.81 7.48 5.85
N LEU A 168 -10.53 7.25 5.58
CA LEU A 168 -10.03 5.92 5.21
C LEU A 168 -9.77 5.05 6.44
N TRP A 169 -9.27 5.62 7.54
CA TRP A 169 -8.92 4.84 8.72
C TRP A 169 -10.12 4.33 9.51
N VAL A 170 -11.16 5.14 9.69
CA VAL A 170 -12.30 4.77 10.54
C VAL A 170 -13.06 3.55 10.00
N PRO A 171 -13.49 3.50 8.72
CA PRO A 171 -14.17 2.33 8.16
C PRO A 171 -13.28 1.10 8.14
N ARG A 172 -11.97 1.29 7.92
CA ARG A 172 -10.99 0.19 7.89
C ARG A 172 -10.82 -0.46 9.25
N LEU A 173 -10.65 0.33 10.32
CA LEU A 173 -10.58 -0.18 11.69
C LEU A 173 -11.89 -0.86 12.10
N ALA A 174 -13.04 -0.30 11.69
CA ALA A 174 -14.34 -0.91 11.93
C ALA A 174 -14.48 -2.27 11.21
N ALA A 175 -14.14 -2.34 9.91
CA ALA A 175 -14.15 -3.58 9.14
C ALA A 175 -13.23 -4.64 9.75
N ALA A 176 -12.04 -4.23 10.19
CA ALA A 176 -11.09 -5.13 10.81
C ALA A 176 -11.61 -5.69 12.14
N LYS A 177 -12.25 -4.86 12.97
CA LYS A 177 -12.93 -5.32 14.19
C LYS A 177 -14.05 -6.31 13.86
N VAL A 178 -14.89 -6.01 12.87
CA VAL A 178 -15.99 -6.91 12.44
C VAL A 178 -15.44 -8.25 11.96
N ALA A 179 -14.37 -8.25 11.14
CA ALA A 179 -13.76 -9.46 10.63
C ALA A 179 -13.19 -10.35 11.76
N VAL A 180 -12.48 -9.77 12.73
CA VAL A 180 -11.95 -10.55 13.86
C VAL A 180 -13.09 -11.12 14.71
N GLN A 181 -14.17 -10.37 14.93
CA GLN A 181 -15.35 -10.87 15.65
C GLN A 181 -16.04 -11.99 14.87
N PHE A 182 -16.12 -11.88 13.55
CA PHE A 182 -16.64 -12.92 12.68
C PHE A 182 -15.81 -14.21 12.79
N VAL A 183 -14.48 -14.11 12.68
CA VAL A 183 -13.55 -15.25 12.86
C VAL A 183 -13.66 -15.84 14.26
N LYS A 184 -13.72 -15.01 15.31
CA LYS A 184 -13.98 -15.45 16.69
C LYS A 184 -15.27 -16.25 16.81
N CYS A 185 -16.35 -15.75 16.22
CA CYS A 185 -17.65 -16.42 16.24
C CYS A 185 -17.62 -17.75 15.48
N TRP A 186 -16.95 -17.77 14.32
CA TRP A 186 -16.74 -18.96 13.52
C TRP A 186 -15.97 -20.05 14.29
N GLN A 187 -14.82 -19.69 14.89
CA GLN A 187 -14.00 -20.60 15.67
C GLN A 187 -14.74 -21.15 16.90
N ARG A 188 -15.54 -20.31 17.58
CA ARG A 188 -16.39 -20.78 18.70
C ARG A 188 -17.40 -21.84 18.24
N ARG A 189 -18.02 -21.64 17.07
CA ARG A 189 -18.94 -22.64 16.50
C ARG A 189 -18.21 -23.92 16.11
N HIS A 190 -17.00 -23.82 15.56
CA HIS A 190 -16.23 -24.97 15.12
C HIS A 190 -15.64 -25.78 16.29
N SER A 191 -15.22 -25.11 17.36
CA SER A 191 -14.76 -25.76 18.59
C SER A 191 -15.89 -26.56 19.25
N LYS A 192 -17.11 -26.02 19.26
CA LYS A 192 -18.30 -26.69 19.82
C LYS A 192 -18.66 -27.99 19.07
N LYS A 193 -18.47 -28.02 17.74
CA LYS A 193 -18.68 -29.23 16.92
C LYS A 193 -17.63 -30.32 17.14
N ARG A 194 -16.41 -29.98 17.58
CA ARG A 194 -15.33 -30.97 17.79
C ARG A 194 -15.45 -31.72 19.12
N SER A 195 -16.20 -31.19 20.08
CA SER A 195 -16.55 -31.84 21.35
C SER A 195 -17.74 -32.81 21.26
N GLU A 196 -18.43 -32.91 20.11
CA GLU A 196 -19.61 -33.76 19.90
C GLU A 196 -19.48 -35.01 18.98
N PRO A 197 -18.33 -35.48 18.45
CA PRO A 197 -18.28 -36.72 17.66
C PRO A 197 -17.56 -37.93 18.30
N ALA A 198 -17.32 -37.98 19.61
CA ALA A 198 -16.59 -39.10 20.26
C ALA A 198 -17.41 -39.88 21.31
N ALA A 199 -18.72 -39.98 21.13
CA ALA A 199 -19.58 -40.90 21.90
C ALA A 199 -20.40 -41.76 20.92
N ARG A 200 -19.76 -42.77 20.34
CA ARG A 200 -20.40 -43.97 19.79
C ARG A 200 -19.37 -45.08 19.64
#